data_AF-A0A843DXX4-F1
#
_entry.id   AF-A0A843DXX4-F1
#
_cell.length_a   1.000
_cell.length_b   1.000
_cell.length_c   1.000
_cell.angle_alpha   90.00
_cell.angle_beta   90.00
_cell.angle_gamma   90.00
#
_symmetry.space_group_name_H-M   'P 1'
#
loop_
_entity.id
_entity.type
_entity.pdbx_description
1 polymer ?
#
loop_
_entity_poly.entity_id
_entity_poly.type
_entity_poly.pdbx_seq_one_letter_code
_entity_poly.pdbx_strand_id
1 'polypeptide(L)'
;TDYQAVTDDGTLVRGYVYGGDLDSIVSKLRELNVPDELFIKLENKVEVAPWVLEDIADDLGFKCYISEQYPTADGLEVERTPLN
;
A
#
# COMPACT_ATOMS: atom_id res chain seq x y z
N THR A 1 7.58 14.49 2.43
CA THR A 1 6.67 13.33 2.45
C THR A 1 6.93 12.56 1.17
N ASP A 2 7.78 11.55 1.24
CA ASP A 2 8.39 10.90 0.06
C ASP A 2 8.15 9.38 0.14
N TYR A 3 6.89 8.95 -0.02
CA TYR A 3 6.49 7.53 -0.06
C TYR A 3 5.81 7.13 -1.38
N GLN A 4 5.85 8.02 -2.39
CA GLN A 4 5.26 7.79 -3.71
C GLN A 4 6.32 7.26 -4.67
N ALA A 5 6.08 6.08 -5.24
CA ALA A 5 6.88 5.57 -6.35
C ALA A 5 6.29 6.05 -7.68
N VAL A 6 7.03 6.88 -8.40
CA VAL A 6 6.70 7.33 -9.76
C VAL A 6 7.39 6.39 -10.75
N THR A 7 6.65 5.86 -11.72
CA THR A 7 7.24 5.03 -12.79
C THR A 7 7.78 5.89 -13.93
N ASP A 8 8.64 5.31 -14.78
CA ASP A 8 9.15 5.96 -15.99
C ASP A 8 8.04 6.38 -16.99
N ASP A 9 6.86 5.76 -16.92
CA ASP A 9 5.70 6.09 -17.78
C ASP A 9 4.84 7.23 -17.19
N GLY A 10 5.22 7.78 -16.04
CA GLY A 10 4.50 8.85 -15.37
C GLY A 10 3.25 8.38 -14.62
N THR A 11 3.16 7.11 -14.25
CA THR A 11 2.14 6.56 -13.34
C THR A 11 2.65 6.56 -11.89
N LEU A 12 1.74 6.43 -10.95
CA LEU A 12 2.02 6.26 -9.52
C LEU A 12 1.74 4.82 -9.11
N VAL A 13 2.66 4.24 -8.35
CA VAL A 13 2.48 2.92 -7.75
C VAL A 13 2.17 3.08 -6.27
N ARG A 14 1.14 2.39 -5.79
CA ARG A 14 0.70 2.40 -4.39
C ARG A 14 0.50 0.99 -3.87
N GLY A 15 0.91 0.75 -2.62
CA GLY A 15 0.60 -0.47 -1.89
C GLY A 15 -0.71 -0.33 -1.11
N TYR A 16 -1.60 -1.31 -1.22
CA TYR A 16 -2.85 -1.36 -0.47
C TYR A 16 -2.99 -2.65 0.31
N VAL A 17 -3.31 -2.52 1.59
CA VAL A 17 -3.63 -3.64 2.48
C VAL A 17 -5.11 -3.58 2.85
N TYR A 18 -5.82 -4.67 2.60
CA TYR A 18 -7.23 -4.83 2.92
C TYR A 18 -7.42 -5.90 3.99
N GLY A 19 -8.32 -5.63 4.91
CA GLY A 19 -8.68 -6.51 6.01
C GLY A 19 -9.94 -6.03 6.71
N GLY A 20 -10.52 -6.88 7.57
CA GLY A 20 -11.74 -6.53 8.28
C GLY A 20 -11.53 -5.38 9.27
N ASP A 21 -10.46 -5.46 10.06
CA ASP A 21 -10.13 -4.45 11.07
C ASP A 21 -8.84 -3.71 10.68
N LEU A 22 -8.97 -2.40 10.41
CA LEU A 22 -7.84 -1.58 9.96
C LEU A 22 -6.83 -1.31 11.09
N ASP A 23 -7.27 -1.30 12.35
CA ASP A 23 -6.37 -1.14 13.50
C ASP A 23 -5.47 -2.37 13.70
N SER A 24 -5.96 -3.56 13.40
CA SER A 24 -5.18 -4.79 13.36
C SER A 24 -4.10 -4.74 12.27
N ILE A 25 -4.40 -4.19 11.08
CA ILE A 25 -3.41 -4.00 10.01
C ILE A 25 -2.32 -3.04 10.48
N VAL A 26 -2.69 -1.88 11.03
CA VAL A 26 -1.73 -0.87 11.54
C VAL A 26 -0.86 -1.46 12.65
N SER A 27 -1.46 -2.22 13.57
CA SER A 27 -0.72 -2.89 14.64
C SER A 27 0.31 -3.86 14.06
N LYS A 28 -0.10 -4.68 13.08
CA LYS A 28 0.79 -5.63 12.41
C LYS A 28 1.94 -4.97 11.67
N LEU A 29 1.69 -3.86 10.97
CA LEU A 29 2.73 -3.07 10.31
C LEU A 29 3.77 -2.56 11.32
N ARG A 30 3.34 -2.08 12.49
CA ARG A 30 4.25 -1.66 13.57
C ARG A 30 5.02 -2.83 14.18
N GLU A 31 4.39 -3.99 14.35
CA GLU A 31 5.07 -5.22 14.81
C GLU A 31 6.18 -5.66 13.84
N LEU A 32 5.98 -5.44 12.53
CA LEU A 32 6.97 -5.67 11.48
C LEU A 32 7.99 -4.53 11.35
N ASN A 33 7.99 -3.55 12.28
CA ASN A 33 8.87 -2.39 12.30
C ASN A 33 8.74 -1.46 11.09
N VAL A 34 7.55 -1.41 10.45
CA VAL A 34 7.29 -0.41 9.41
C VAL A 34 7.12 0.97 10.07
N PRO A 35 7.90 1.98 9.67
CA PRO A 35 7.72 3.35 10.16
C PRO A 35 6.34 3.93 9.84
N ASP A 36 5.74 4.67 10.77
CA ASP A 36 4.44 5.34 10.59
C ASP A 36 4.41 6.36 9.43
N GLU A 37 5.57 6.80 8.93
CA GLU A 37 5.66 7.67 7.75
C GLU A 37 5.49 6.92 6.41
N LEU A 38 5.60 5.59 6.41
CA LEU A 38 5.51 4.75 5.22
C LEU A 38 4.12 4.11 5.05
N PHE A 39 3.16 4.43 5.92
CA PHE A 39 1.79 3.99 5.76
C PHE A 39 0.78 5.03 6.24
N ILE A 40 -0.43 4.94 5.72
CA ILE A 40 -1.56 5.76 6.14
C ILE A 40 -2.84 4.92 6.18
N LYS A 41 -3.53 4.99 7.32
CA LYS A 41 -4.86 4.38 7.49
C LYS A 41 -5.90 5.25 6.78
N LEU A 42 -6.57 4.70 5.78
CA LEU A 42 -7.70 5.31 5.08
C LEU A 42 -9.02 4.75 5.61
N GLU A 43 -10.16 5.16 5.05
CA GLU A 43 -11.48 4.73 5.53
C GLU A 43 -11.73 3.23 5.37
N ASN A 44 -11.19 2.60 4.32
CA ASN A 44 -11.48 1.21 3.95
C ASN A 44 -10.25 0.32 3.72
N LYS A 45 -9.05 0.86 3.87
CA LYS A 45 -7.77 0.19 3.59
C LYS A 45 -6.63 0.91 4.28
N VAL A 46 -5.47 0.28 4.33
CA VAL A 46 -4.21 0.95 4.70
C VAL A 46 -3.38 1.07 3.42
N GLU A 47 -2.96 2.30 3.10
CA GLU A 47 -1.98 2.53 2.06
C GLU A 47 -0.59 2.41 2.66
N VAL A 48 0.30 1.69 1.99
CA VAL A 48 1.68 1.42 2.41
C VAL A 48 2.59 1.73 1.22
N ALA A 49 3.80 2.23 1.51
CA ALA A 49 4.83 2.39 0.50
C ALA A 49 5.02 1.07 -0.29
N PRO A 50 4.95 1.09 -1.62
CA PRO A 50 4.86 -0.14 -2.42
C PRO A 50 6.04 -1.09 -2.20
N TRP A 51 7.27 -0.56 -2.16
CA TRP A 51 8.48 -1.35 -1.91
C TRP A 51 8.49 -2.03 -0.53
N VAL A 52 7.95 -1.35 0.49
CA VAL A 52 7.81 -1.96 1.82
C VAL A 52 6.80 -3.10 1.75
N LEU A 53 5.66 -2.85 1.09
CA LEU A 53 4.59 -3.83 1.04
C LEU A 53 5.01 -5.09 0.28
N GLU A 54 5.78 -4.96 -0.80
CA GLU A 54 6.37 -6.09 -1.53
C GLU A 54 7.25 -6.96 -0.64
N ASP A 55 8.02 -6.36 0.28
CA ASP A 55 8.90 -7.09 1.19
C ASP A 55 8.16 -7.83 2.32
N ILE A 56 6.98 -7.34 2.73
CA ILE A 56 6.29 -7.84 3.95
C ILE A 56 4.92 -8.48 3.69
N ALA A 57 4.45 -8.55 2.45
CA ALA A 57 3.10 -9.01 2.11
C ALA A 57 2.79 -10.42 2.64
N ASP A 58 3.74 -11.35 2.54
CA ASP A 58 3.57 -12.73 3.01
C ASP A 58 3.45 -12.82 4.55
N ASP A 59 4.13 -11.93 5.28
CA ASP A 59 4.15 -11.91 6.75
C ASP A 59 2.97 -11.13 7.38
N LEU A 60 2.29 -10.30 6.58
CA LEU A 60 1.15 -9.49 7.03
C LEU A 60 -0.07 -10.34 7.36
N GLY A 61 -0.33 -11.42 6.60
CA GLY A 61 -1.54 -12.24 6.74
C GLY A 61 -2.84 -11.53 6.33
N PHE A 62 -2.73 -10.42 5.59
CA PHE A 62 -3.84 -9.65 5.03
C PHE A 62 -3.73 -9.61 3.51
N LYS A 63 -4.83 -9.28 2.82
CA LYS A 63 -4.81 -9.17 1.36
C LYS A 63 -4.03 -7.93 0.94
N CYS A 64 -2.94 -8.16 0.21
CA CYS A 64 -2.03 -7.10 -0.20
C CYS A 64 -2.07 -6.94 -1.72
N TYR A 65 -2.06 -5.69 -2.20
CA TYR A 65 -2.06 -5.38 -3.62
C TYR A 65 -1.11 -4.23 -3.92
N ILE A 66 -0.49 -4.30 -5.09
CA ILE A 66 0.13 -3.16 -5.75
C ILE A 66 -0.85 -2.62 -6.79
N SER A 67 -1.07 -1.32 -6.79
CA SER A 67 -1.96 -0.63 -7.71
C SER A 67 -1.19 0.45 -8.45
N GLU A 68 -1.21 0.35 -9.77
CA GLU A 68 -0.70 1.37 -10.66
C GLU A 68 -1.84 2.30 -11.07
N GLN A 69 -1.63 3.61 -10.99
CA GLN A 69 -2.65 4.61 -11.27
C GLN A 69 -2.08 5.83 -11.98
N TYR A 70 -2.87 6.46 -12.85
CA TYR A 70 -2.49 7.74 -13.43
C TYR A 70 -2.48 8.83 -12.34
N PRO A 71 -1.58 9.83 -12.43
CA PRO A 71 -1.54 10.98 -11.54
C PRO A 71 -2.64 12.01 -11.87
N THR A 72 -3.86 11.53 -12.14
CA THR A 72 -5.06 12.37 -12.32
C THR A 72 -5.72 12.63 -10.97
N ALA A 73 -6.54 13.67 -10.88
CA ALA A 73 -7.25 14.02 -9.63
C ALA A 73 -8.10 12.86 -9.11
N ASP A 74 -8.68 12.08 -10.01
CA ASP A 74 -9.51 10.92 -9.69
C ASP A 74 -8.69 9.63 -9.45
N GLY A 75 -7.37 9.65 -9.65
CA GLY A 75 -6.48 8.52 -9.40
C GLY A 75 -6.87 7.26 -10.18
N LEU A 76 -7.09 7.39 -11.49
CA LEU A 76 -7.60 6.30 -12.32
C LEU A 76 -6.66 5.08 -12.25
N GLU A 77 -7.17 3.96 -11.73
CA GLU A 77 -6.46 2.69 -11.64
C GLU A 77 -6.23 2.12 -13.04
N VAL A 78 -4.96 1.83 -13.34
CA VAL A 78 -4.48 1.18 -14.56
C VAL A 78 -4.48 -0.32 -14.35
N GLU A 79 -3.80 -0.77 -13.29
CA GLU A 79 -3.63 -2.17 -12.97
C GLU A 79 -3.68 -2.40 -11.45
N ARG A 80 -4.09 -3.60 -11.06
CA ARG A 80 -3.99 -4.09 -9.69
C ARG A 80 -3.43 -5.50 -9.67
N THR A 81 -2.34 -5.68 -8.94
CA THR A 81 -1.60 -6.94 -8.84
C THR A 81 -1.64 -7.44 -7.40
N PRO A 82 -2.17 -8.65 -7.13
CA PRO A 82 -2.13 -9.25 -5.80
C PRO A 82 -0.70 -9.66 -5.44
N LEU A 83 -0.32 -9.47 -4.18
CA LEU A 83 0.98 -9.92 -3.65
C LEU A 83 0.90 -11.27 -2.93
N ASN A 84 -0.29 -11.70 -2.49
CA ASN A 84 -0.54 -12.95 -1.77
C ASN A 84 -1.95 -13.52 -1.98
#